data_AF-A0A132GQ67-F1
#
_entry.id   AF-A0A132GQ67-F1
#
_cell.length_a   1.000
_cell.length_b   1.000
_cell.length_c   1.000
_cell.angle_alpha   90.00
_cell.angle_beta   90.00
_cell.angle_gamma   90.00
#
_symmetry.space_group_name_H-M   'P 1'
#
loop_
_entity.id
_entity.type
_entity.pdbx_description
1 polymer ?
#
loop_
_entity_poly.entity_id
_entity_poly.type
_entity_poly.pdbx_seq_one_letter_code
_entity_poly.pdbx_strand_id
1 'polypeptide(L)'
;MKQKTYRFLNRLVDKITSKDCPNNDYFEYYGHKVTLQSGTHDFVDVTISDMDNRNQITFSFDFWTKELCFDGYNNYDERDSIVKAFRSIYRNISITDEPWEEDEKFYLPMLDNEEYDQETVRSEYETLLSRKV
;
A
#
# COMPACT_ATOMS: atom_id res chain seq x y z
N MET A 1 -15.39 -2.87 20.22
CA MET A 1 -15.81 -2.40 18.88
C MET A 1 -15.86 -3.61 17.95
N LYS A 2 -16.86 -3.73 17.07
CA LYS A 2 -16.86 -4.79 16.03
C LYS A 2 -15.89 -4.36 14.94
N GLN A 3 -14.81 -5.11 14.73
CA GLN A 3 -13.93 -4.92 13.56
C GLN A 3 -14.78 -5.02 12.28
N LYS A 4 -14.67 -4.02 11.40
CA LYS A 4 -15.28 -4.13 10.07
C LYS A 4 -14.61 -5.29 9.34
N THR A 5 -15.41 -6.20 8.78
CA THR A 5 -14.88 -7.38 8.10
C THR A 5 -14.79 -7.11 6.60
N TYR A 6 -13.60 -6.80 6.12
CA TYR A 6 -13.35 -6.57 4.70
C TYR A 6 -13.18 -7.91 3.94
N ARG A 7 -14.28 -8.65 3.80
CA ARG A 7 -14.27 -9.99 3.17
C ARG A 7 -13.74 -9.98 1.74
N PHE A 8 -13.89 -8.87 1.02
CA PHE A 8 -13.37 -8.73 -0.34
C PHE A 8 -11.84 -8.70 -0.36
N LEU A 9 -11.18 -8.09 0.64
CA LEU A 9 -9.72 -8.02 0.74
C LEU A 9 -9.10 -9.42 0.85
N ASN A 10 -9.72 -10.32 1.60
CA ASN A 10 -9.25 -11.71 1.67
C ASN A 10 -9.24 -12.37 0.28
N ARG A 11 -10.34 -12.24 -0.47
CA ARG A 11 -10.44 -12.80 -1.83
C ARG A 11 -9.53 -12.10 -2.83
N LEU A 12 -9.29 -10.82 -2.61
CA LEU A 12 -8.36 -10.04 -3.42
C LEU A 12 -6.93 -10.54 -3.20
N VAL A 13 -6.52 -10.78 -1.95
CA VAL A 13 -5.19 -11.32 -1.65
C VAL A 13 -5.00 -12.72 -2.26
N ASP A 14 -6.03 -13.58 -2.23
CA ASP A 14 -5.98 -14.86 -2.95
C ASP A 14 -5.78 -14.67 -4.46
N LYS A 15 -6.40 -13.64 -5.05
CA LYS A 15 -6.28 -13.34 -6.48
C LYS A 15 -4.89 -12.83 -6.83
N ILE A 16 -4.36 -11.83 -6.10
CA ILE A 16 -3.05 -11.21 -6.39
C ILE A 16 -1.87 -12.18 -6.17
N THR A 17 -2.05 -13.16 -5.27
CA THR A 17 -1.03 -14.19 -4.98
C THR A 17 -1.14 -15.43 -5.88
N SER A 18 -2.14 -15.45 -6.78
CA SER A 18 -2.29 -16.52 -7.77
C SER A 18 -1.25 -16.39 -8.88
N LYS A 19 -0.73 -17.52 -9.37
CA LYS A 19 0.21 -17.58 -10.50
C LYS A 19 -0.33 -17.00 -11.80
N ASP A 20 -1.66 -16.95 -11.92
CA ASP A 20 -2.34 -16.46 -13.12
C ASP A 20 -2.67 -14.97 -13.05
N CYS A 21 -2.29 -14.28 -11.97
CA CYS A 21 -2.52 -12.85 -11.86
C CYS A 21 -1.51 -12.09 -12.73
N PRO A 22 -1.96 -11.26 -13.69
CA PRO A 22 -1.05 -10.48 -14.50
C PRO A 22 -0.36 -9.41 -13.63
N ASN A 23 0.97 -9.42 -13.64
CA ASN A 23 1.78 -8.35 -13.11
C ASN A 23 1.84 -7.18 -14.11
N ASN A 24 2.03 -5.96 -13.62
CA ASN A 24 2.09 -4.73 -14.43
C ASN A 24 0.79 -4.45 -15.19
N ASP A 25 -0.34 -4.69 -14.51
CA ASP A 25 -1.68 -4.48 -15.04
C ASP A 25 -2.61 -3.96 -13.94
N TYR A 26 -3.83 -3.58 -14.31
CA TYR A 26 -4.87 -3.22 -13.37
C TYR A 26 -6.17 -3.98 -13.66
N PHE A 27 -7.00 -4.13 -12.63
CA PHE A 27 -8.34 -4.66 -12.78
C PHE A 27 -9.29 -4.05 -11.76
N GLU A 28 -10.58 -4.04 -12.10
CA GLU A 28 -11.63 -3.66 -11.16
C GLU A 28 -12.05 -4.86 -10.31
N TYR A 29 -12.28 -4.62 -9.02
CA TYR A 29 -12.69 -5.64 -8.06
C TYR A 29 -13.57 -5.05 -6.96
N TYR A 30 -14.84 -5.47 -6.89
CA TYR A 30 -15.80 -5.00 -5.88
C TYR A 30 -15.85 -3.47 -5.74
N GLY A 31 -15.86 -2.73 -6.86
CA GLY A 31 -15.90 -1.26 -6.86
C GLY A 31 -14.55 -0.57 -6.59
N HIS A 32 -13.46 -1.33 -6.52
CA HIS A 32 -12.11 -0.79 -6.34
C HIS A 32 -11.31 -1.02 -7.61
N LYS A 33 -10.46 -0.06 -7.99
CA LYS A 33 -9.41 -0.29 -8.97
C LYS A 33 -8.19 -0.84 -8.25
N VAL A 34 -7.74 -2.02 -8.67
CA VAL A 34 -6.53 -2.66 -8.15
C VAL A 34 -5.47 -2.56 -9.22
N THR A 35 -4.34 -1.93 -8.89
CA THR A 35 -3.16 -1.84 -9.76
C THR A 35 -2.06 -2.69 -9.17
N LEU A 36 -1.43 -3.51 -10.01
CA LEU A 36 -0.31 -4.37 -9.66
C LEU A 36 0.92 -3.94 -10.46
N GLN A 37 2.01 -3.61 -9.79
CA GLN A 37 3.29 -3.33 -10.43
C GLN A 37 4.36 -4.28 -9.91
N SER A 38 5.29 -4.67 -10.78
CA SER A 38 6.30 -5.65 -10.42
C SER A 38 7.51 -5.51 -11.33
N GLY A 39 8.66 -5.25 -10.73
CA GLY A 39 9.95 -5.24 -11.43
C GLY A 39 10.64 -6.61 -11.47
N THR A 40 10.20 -7.57 -10.66
CA THR A 40 10.81 -8.90 -10.51
C THR A 40 9.76 -9.98 -10.27
N HIS A 41 10.06 -11.25 -10.57
CA HIS A 41 9.07 -12.33 -10.41
C HIS A 41 8.60 -12.55 -8.96
N ASP A 42 9.46 -12.23 -8.00
CA ASP A 42 9.23 -12.50 -6.58
C ASP A 42 8.81 -11.25 -5.79
N PHE A 43 8.32 -10.20 -6.46
CA PHE A 43 7.83 -8.99 -5.82
C PHE A 43 6.57 -8.45 -6.51
N VAL A 44 5.64 -7.92 -5.72
CA VAL A 44 4.50 -7.15 -6.22
C VAL A 44 4.24 -5.92 -5.35
N ASP A 45 4.03 -4.80 -6.01
CA ASP A 45 3.49 -3.57 -5.46
C ASP A 45 2.00 -3.48 -5.80
N VAL A 46 1.18 -3.16 -4.80
CA VAL A 46 -0.27 -3.22 -4.88
C VAL A 46 -0.87 -1.91 -4.43
N THR A 47 -1.63 -1.29 -5.34
CA THR A 47 -2.47 -0.14 -5.04
C THR A 47 -3.94 -0.53 -5.17
N ILE A 48 -4.72 -0.35 -4.11
CA ILE A 48 -6.18 -0.51 -4.10
C ILE A 48 -6.79 0.88 -3.92
N SER A 49 -7.45 1.40 -4.95
CA SER A 49 -8.15 2.69 -4.90
C SER A 49 -9.65 2.48 -4.97
N ASP A 50 -10.39 3.13 -4.07
CA ASP A 50 -11.84 3.27 -4.23
C ASP A 50 -12.12 4.10 -5.50
N MET A 51 -13.11 3.68 -6.29
CA MET A 51 -13.48 4.40 -7.53
C MET A 51 -14.28 5.66 -7.22
N ASP A 52 -14.96 5.71 -6.07
CA ASP A 52 -15.85 6.80 -5.68
C ASP A 52 -15.23 7.76 -4.66
N ASN A 53 -14.27 7.28 -3.85
CA ASN A 53 -13.60 8.06 -2.81
C ASN A 53 -12.09 8.13 -3.05
N ARG A 54 -11.42 9.16 -2.54
CA ARG A 54 -9.94 9.26 -2.57
C ARG A 54 -9.24 8.29 -1.60
N ASN A 55 -9.93 7.25 -1.16
CA ASN A 55 -9.38 6.26 -0.24
C ASN A 55 -8.49 5.29 -1.00
N GLN A 56 -7.29 5.09 -0.51
CA GLN A 56 -6.29 4.23 -1.13
C GLN A 56 -5.61 3.38 -0.06
N ILE A 57 -5.28 2.15 -0.42
CA ILE A 57 -4.35 1.31 0.33
C ILE A 57 -3.20 0.98 -0.62
N THR A 58 -1.98 1.16 -0.14
CA THR A 58 -0.74 0.83 -0.85
C THR A 58 0.10 -0.09 0.03
N PHE A 59 0.51 -1.21 -0.56
CA PHE A 59 1.39 -2.16 0.09
C PHE A 59 2.15 -2.96 -0.95
N SER A 60 3.30 -3.50 -0.55
CA SER A 60 4.08 -4.41 -1.34
C SER A 60 4.27 -5.75 -0.64
N PHE A 61 4.49 -6.80 -1.43
CA PHE A 61 4.80 -8.12 -0.93
C PHE A 61 5.96 -8.75 -1.67
N ASP A 62 6.98 -9.15 -0.91
CA ASP A 62 8.10 -9.93 -1.40
C ASP A 62 7.81 -11.42 -1.17
N PHE A 63 7.61 -12.15 -2.27
CA PHE A 63 7.32 -13.57 -2.27
C PHE A 63 8.51 -14.42 -1.84
N TRP A 64 9.74 -13.92 -1.87
CA TRP A 64 10.91 -14.65 -1.41
C TRP A 64 11.08 -14.52 0.11
N THR A 65 11.18 -13.29 0.61
CA THR A 65 11.40 -13.00 2.05
C THR A 65 10.14 -13.14 2.89
N LYS A 66 8.96 -13.15 2.25
CA LYS A 66 7.64 -13.14 2.89
C LYS A 66 7.41 -11.88 3.71
N GLU A 67 7.92 -10.76 3.22
CA GLU A 67 7.72 -9.45 3.80
C GLU A 67 6.52 -8.75 3.17
N LEU A 68 5.60 -8.29 4.02
CA LEU A 68 4.46 -7.47 3.67
C LEU A 68 4.73 -6.05 4.20
N CYS A 69 5.00 -5.11 3.30
CA CYS A 69 5.26 -3.72 3.64
C CYS A 69 4.04 -2.86 3.30
N PHE A 70 3.57 -2.04 4.24
CA PHE A 70 2.49 -1.08 3.99
C PHE A 70 3.05 0.33 3.83
N ASP A 71 2.73 0.95 2.71
CA ASP A 71 3.11 2.35 2.40
C ASP A 71 1.93 3.31 2.61
N GLY A 72 0.73 2.79 2.90
CA GLY A 72 -0.48 3.60 3.07
C GLY A 72 -1.75 2.78 3.31
N TYR A 73 -2.57 3.20 4.27
CA TYR A 73 -3.89 2.62 4.52
C TYR A 73 -4.76 3.58 5.32
N ASN A 74 -6.08 3.54 5.10
CA ASN A 74 -7.02 4.50 5.69
C ASN A 74 -7.41 4.15 7.14
N ASN A 75 -7.23 2.89 7.54
CA ASN A 75 -7.52 2.43 8.89
C ASN A 75 -6.86 1.07 9.18
N TYR A 76 -6.63 0.80 10.48
CA TYR A 76 -6.06 -0.46 10.93
C TYR A 76 -6.92 -1.70 10.63
N ASP A 77 -8.25 -1.57 10.53
CA ASP A 77 -9.11 -2.73 10.21
C ASP A 77 -8.86 -3.24 8.77
N GLU A 78 -8.58 -2.34 7.81
CA GLU A 78 -8.20 -2.69 6.42
C GLU A 78 -6.85 -3.40 6.39
N ARG A 79 -5.85 -2.78 7.02
CA ARG A 79 -4.49 -3.34 7.17
C ARG A 79 -4.53 -4.74 7.79
N ASP A 80 -5.21 -4.89 8.93
CA ASP A 80 -5.33 -6.16 9.64
C ASP A 80 -6.04 -7.23 8.82
N SER A 81 -7.00 -6.84 7.97
CA SER A 81 -7.66 -7.75 7.05
C SER A 81 -6.70 -8.28 5.98
N ILE A 82 -5.86 -7.42 5.41
CA ILE A 82 -4.82 -7.81 4.44
C ILE A 82 -3.77 -8.71 5.12
N VAL A 83 -3.25 -8.31 6.29
CA VAL A 83 -2.32 -9.11 7.08
C VAL A 83 -2.87 -10.51 7.35
N LYS A 84 -4.14 -10.59 7.77
CA LYS A 84 -4.80 -11.87 8.04
C LYS A 84 -4.90 -12.73 6.78
N ALA A 85 -5.20 -12.14 5.64
CA ALA A 85 -5.26 -12.85 4.37
C ALA A 85 -3.90 -13.42 3.97
N PHE A 86 -2.83 -12.61 4.00
CA PHE A 86 -1.47 -13.07 3.69
C PHE A 86 -0.99 -14.15 4.66
N ARG A 87 -1.27 -14.00 5.96
CA ARG A 87 -0.97 -15.04 6.98
C ARG A 87 -1.72 -16.35 6.70
N SER A 88 -2.92 -16.31 6.12
CA SER A 88 -3.65 -17.53 5.80
C SER A 88 -2.97 -18.36 4.69
N ILE A 89 -2.22 -17.71 3.80
CA ILE A 89 -1.53 -18.33 2.66
C ILE A 89 -0.09 -18.71 3.05
N TYR A 90 0.68 -17.77 3.59
CA TYR A 90 2.12 -17.94 3.84
C TYR A 90 2.47 -18.29 5.29
N ARG A 91 1.49 -18.24 6.21
CA ARG A 91 1.62 -18.49 7.65
C ARG A 91 2.50 -17.47 8.36
N ASN A 92 3.81 -17.57 8.16
CA ASN A 92 4.80 -16.69 8.77
C ASN A 92 5.19 -15.63 7.74
N ILE A 93 4.80 -14.39 7.99
CA ILE A 93 5.17 -13.22 7.21
C ILE A 93 5.81 -12.19 8.13
N SER A 94 6.81 -11.46 7.63
CA SER A 94 7.25 -10.21 8.25
C SER A 94 6.27 -9.11 7.87
N ILE A 95 6.01 -8.19 8.79
CA ILE A 95 5.13 -7.06 8.53
C ILE A 95 5.89 -5.80 8.89
N THR A 96 6.00 -4.91 7.92
CA THR A 96 6.62 -3.61 8.02
C THR A 96 5.56 -2.58 7.66
N ASP A 97 5.48 -1.52 8.44
CA ASP A 97 4.82 -0.29 8.01
C ASP A 97 5.97 0.63 7.66
N GLU A 98 6.06 1.06 6.41
CA GLU A 98 7.11 2.00 6.02
C GLU A 98 6.91 3.29 6.83
N PRO A 99 7.89 3.68 7.66
CA PRO A 99 7.71 4.80 8.55
C PRO A 99 7.72 6.09 7.73
N TRP A 100 6.55 6.72 7.65
CA TRP A 100 6.34 8.10 7.18
C TRP A 100 7.32 9.12 7.77
N GLU A 101 7.91 8.81 8.94
CA GLU A 101 8.92 9.62 9.61
C GLU A 101 10.22 9.74 8.80
N GLU A 102 10.60 8.74 7.98
CA GLU A 102 11.80 8.82 7.14
C GLU A 102 11.59 9.76 5.94
N ASP A 103 10.43 9.70 5.30
CA ASP A 103 10.04 10.63 4.24
C ASP A 103 9.85 12.05 4.78
N GLU A 104 9.18 12.21 5.93
CA GLU A 104 9.03 13.51 6.58
C GLU A 104 10.41 14.08 6.97
N LYS A 105 11.34 13.25 7.46
CA LYS A 105 12.74 13.65 7.74
C LYS A 105 13.54 13.98 6.47
N PHE A 106 13.15 13.43 5.32
CA PHE A 106 13.73 13.79 4.03
C PHE A 106 13.26 15.17 3.55
N TYR A 107 11.96 15.46 3.66
CA TYR A 107 11.37 16.72 3.17
C TYR A 107 11.54 17.90 4.15
N LEU A 108 11.49 17.66 5.48
CA LEU A 108 11.58 18.72 6.49
C LEU A 108 12.81 19.63 6.34
N PRO A 109 14.04 19.12 6.09
CA PRO A 109 15.21 19.96 5.85
C PRO A 109 15.17 20.74 4.53
N MET A 110 14.33 20.33 3.56
CA MET A 110 14.23 20.95 2.23
C MET A 110 13.20 22.08 2.19
N LEU A 111 12.17 22.05 3.05
CA LEU A 111 11.10 23.06 3.12
C LEU A 111 11.60 24.47 3.47
N ASP A 112 12.76 24.56 4.12
CA ASP A 112 13.42 25.82 4.50
C ASP A 112 14.73 26.06 3.71
N ASN A 113 15.05 25.21 2.73
CA ASN A 113 16.29 25.30 1.95
C ASN A 113 16.04 25.87 0.54
N GLU A 114 16.37 27.14 0.34
CA GLU A 114 16.21 27.87 -0.92
C GLU A 114 16.98 27.28 -2.13
N GLU A 115 17.85 26.30 -1.93
CA GLU A 115 18.49 25.52 -3.01
C GLU A 115 17.48 24.66 -3.78
N TYR A 116 16.37 24.28 -3.14
CA TYR A 116 15.32 23.44 -3.72
C TYR A 116 14.14 24.26 -4.23
N ASP A 117 13.45 23.72 -5.24
CA ASP A 117 12.19 24.29 -5.72
C ASP A 117 11.08 24.13 -4.67
N GLN A 118 10.78 25.24 -3.99
CA GLN A 118 9.90 25.25 -2.83
C GLN A 118 8.45 24.92 -3.15
N GLU A 119 8.00 25.16 -4.39
CA GLU A 119 6.66 24.79 -4.84
C GLU A 119 6.53 23.27 -4.98
N THR A 120 7.51 22.62 -5.62
CA THR A 120 7.57 21.17 -5.75
C THR A 120 7.69 20.47 -4.40
N VAL A 121 8.65 20.90 -3.56
CA VAL A 121 8.88 20.30 -2.24
C VAL A 121 7.64 20.40 -1.35
N ARG A 122 6.93 21.54 -1.36
CA ARG A 122 5.67 21.69 -0.61
C ARG A 122 4.57 20.82 -1.16
N SER A 123 4.40 20.76 -2.49
CA SER A 123 3.39 19.90 -3.12
C SER A 123 3.60 18.42 -2.77
N GLU A 124 4.85 17.96 -2.79
CA GLU A 124 5.20 16.59 -2.41
C GLU A 124 4.99 16.32 -0.92
N TYR A 125 5.40 17.25 -0.05
CA TYR A 125 5.17 17.13 1.40
C TYR A 125 3.68 17.18 1.77
N GLU A 126 2.88 18.03 1.12
CA GLU A 126 1.42 18.05 1.30
C GLU A 126 0.78 16.75 0.79
N THR A 127 1.28 16.20 -0.31
CA THR A 127 0.86 14.88 -0.81
C THR A 127 1.20 13.78 0.21
N LEU A 128 2.40 13.81 0.80
CA LEU A 128 2.81 12.92 1.88
C LEU A 128 1.87 13.03 3.09
N LEU A 129 1.57 14.25 3.55
CA LEU A 129 0.64 14.50 4.65
C LEU A 129 -0.79 14.03 4.34
N SER A 130 -1.23 14.11 3.08
CA SER A 130 -2.55 13.65 2.67
C SER A 130 -2.72 12.12 2.74
N ARG A 131 -1.62 11.37 2.77
CA ARG A 131 -1.60 9.90 2.95
C ARG A 131 -1.66 9.48 4.43
N LYS A 132 -1.55 10.43 5.37
CA LYS A 132 -1.48 10.22 6.84
C LYS A 132 -2.86 9.95 7.49
N VAL A 133 -3.92 9.72 6.71
CA VAL A 133 -5.33 9.65 7.17
C VAL A 133 -5.73 8.23 7.55
#